data_AF-A0A9D9P698-F1
#
_entry.id   AF-A0A9D9P698-F1
#
_cell.length_a   1.000
_cell.length_b   1.000
_cell.length_c   1.000
_cell.angle_alpha   90.00
_cell.angle_beta   90.00
_cell.angle_gamma   90.00
#
_symmetry.space_group_name_H-M   'P 1'
#
loop_
_entity.id
_entity.type
_entity.pdbx_description
1 polymer ?
#
loop_
_entity_poly.entity_id
_entity_poly.type
_entity_poly.pdbx_seq_one_letter_code
_entity_poly.pdbx_strand_id
1 'polypeptide(L)'
;MAEHHQAFGSHPWAELTASQALELLLHELYTPVSALGDQVSRLAADPLDESERAVIIGHMRARIDDLSRLVVLLKRYLDEQLAPET
;
A
#
# COMPACT_ATOMS: atom_id res chain seq x y z
N MET A 1 -8.29 -23.52 30.41
CA MET A 1 -8.82 -22.53 29.44
C MET A 1 -7.88 -21.35 29.50
N ALA A 2 -6.98 -21.24 28.53
CA ALA A 2 -6.06 -20.10 28.44
C ALA A 2 -6.63 -19.17 27.38
N GLU A 3 -7.08 -18.00 27.80
CA GLU A 3 -7.56 -16.94 26.92
C GLU A 3 -6.36 -16.44 26.11
N HIS A 4 -6.32 -16.84 24.83
CA HIS A 4 -5.41 -16.24 23.86
C HIS A 4 -5.88 -14.80 23.62
N HIS A 5 -5.38 -13.87 24.44
CA HIS A 5 -5.34 -12.46 24.10
C HIS A 5 -4.49 -12.33 22.84
N GLN A 6 -5.14 -12.38 21.68
CA GLN A 6 -4.53 -11.95 20.44
C GLN A 6 -4.08 -10.50 20.68
N ALA A 7 -2.77 -10.31 20.86
CA ALA A 7 -2.16 -9.01 20.73
C ALA A 7 -2.45 -8.57 19.28
N PHE A 8 -3.55 -7.82 19.11
CA PHE A 8 -3.74 -7.00 17.94
C PHE A 8 -2.55 -6.06 17.93
N GLY A 9 -1.53 -6.40 17.14
CA GLY A 9 -0.34 -5.58 17.00
C GLY A 9 -0.79 -4.16 16.71
N SER A 10 -0.37 -3.23 17.57
CA SER A 10 -0.65 -1.80 17.45
C SER A 10 -0.55 -1.39 15.99
N HIS A 11 -1.59 -0.75 15.44
CA HIS A 11 -1.60 -0.31 14.04
C HIS A 11 -0.30 0.49 13.80
N PRO A 12 0.40 0.34 12.67
CA PRO A 12 1.70 1.00 12.45
C PRO A 12 1.66 2.54 12.54
N TRP A 13 0.46 3.13 12.56
CA TRP A 13 0.23 4.57 12.73
C TRP A 13 -0.37 4.95 14.08
N ALA A 14 -0.64 3.99 14.98
CA ALA A 14 -1.29 4.25 16.27
C ALA A 14 -0.47 5.16 17.19
N GLU A 15 0.86 5.17 17.04
CA GLU A 15 1.78 6.03 17.80
C GLU A 15 2.24 7.28 17.03
N LEU A 16 1.75 7.47 15.80
CA LEU A 16 2.15 8.59 14.94
C LEU A 16 1.20 9.77 15.11
N THR A 17 1.75 10.98 15.11
CA THR A 17 0.94 12.20 14.90
C THR A 17 0.37 12.21 13.47
N ALA A 18 -0.71 12.95 13.24
CA ALA A 18 -1.32 13.07 11.92
C ALA A 18 -0.31 13.49 10.83
N SER A 19 0.60 14.41 11.13
CA SER A 19 1.65 14.84 10.19
C SER A 19 2.66 13.73 9.88
N GLN A 20 3.07 12.95 10.89
CA GLN A 20 3.99 11.81 10.69
C GLN A 20 3.31 10.68 9.90
N ALA A 21 2.03 10.40 10.17
CA ALA A 21 1.25 9.43 9.40
C ALA A 21 1.12 9.87 7.93
N LEU A 22 0.84 11.16 7.68
CA LEU A 22 0.75 11.71 6.32
C LEU A 22 2.09 11.65 5.56
N GLU A 23 3.21 11.95 6.22
CA GLU A 23 4.55 11.85 5.62
C GLU A 23 4.89 10.42 5.24
N LEU A 24 4.61 9.46 6.13
CA LEU A 24 4.79 8.04 5.86
C LEU A 24 3.89 7.56 4.72
N LEU A 25 2.60 7.91 4.74
CA LEU A 25 1.65 7.60 3.66
C LEU A 25 2.10 8.16 2.32
N LEU A 26 2.60 9.39 2.29
CA LEU A 26 3.13 10.00 1.07
C LEU A 26 4.31 9.21 0.52
N HIS A 27 5.24 8.79 1.39
CA HIS A 27 6.38 7.96 1.01
C HIS A 27 5.94 6.59 0.49
N GLU A 28 5.06 5.90 1.21
CA GLU A 28 4.55 4.58 0.86
C GLU A 28 3.70 4.57 -0.42
N LEU A 29 3.02 5.67 -0.74
CA LEU A 29 2.28 5.85 -2.00
C LEU A 29 3.20 6.20 -3.16
N TYR A 30 4.19 7.06 -2.94
CA TYR A 30 5.03 7.59 -4.02
C TYR A 30 5.80 6.47 -4.74
N THR A 31 6.41 5.56 -3.99
CA THR A 31 7.21 4.47 -4.56
C THR A 31 6.44 3.58 -5.55
N PRO A 32 5.29 2.96 -5.18
CA PRO A 32 4.54 2.14 -6.11
C PRO A 32 3.91 2.93 -7.25
N VAL A 33 3.46 4.17 -7.01
CA VAL A 33 2.90 5.02 -8.08
C VAL A 33 3.95 5.41 -9.11
N SER A 34 5.14 5.84 -8.68
CA SER A 34 6.24 6.17 -9.59
C SER A 34 6.66 4.94 -10.40
N ALA A 35 6.82 3.80 -9.74
CA ALA A 35 7.20 2.55 -10.40
C ALA A 35 6.15 2.09 -11.43
N LEU A 36 4.86 2.26 -11.14
CA LEU A 36 3.78 2.00 -12.11
C LEU A 36 3.87 2.94 -13.30
N GLY A 37 4.15 4.23 -13.08
CA GLY A 37 4.35 5.21 -14.16
C GLY A 37 5.47 4.82 -15.10
N ASP A 38 6.61 4.36 -14.57
CA ASP A 38 7.75 3.89 -15.36
C ASP A 38 7.39 2.63 -16.16
N GLN A 39 6.68 1.69 -15.56
CA GLN A 39 6.25 0.44 -16.21
C GLN A 39 5.25 0.70 -17.35
N VAL A 40 4.28 1.60 -17.13
CA VAL A 40 3.34 2.04 -18.17
C VAL A 40 4.08 2.73 -19.31
N SER A 41 5.03 3.61 -18.99
CA SER A 41 5.83 4.32 -20.00
C SER A 41 6.62 3.32 -20.87
N ARG A 42 7.24 2.31 -20.25
CA ARG A 42 7.95 1.25 -20.97
C ARG A 42 7.03 0.42 -21.85
N LEU A 43 5.85 0.03 -21.37
CA LEU A 43 4.87 -0.70 -22.18
C LEU A 43 4.40 0.09 -23.40
N ALA A 44 4.35 1.41 -23.31
CA ALA A 44 3.91 2.30 -24.38
C ALA A 44 5.01 2.63 -25.39
N ALA A 45 6.27 2.72 -24.95
CA ALA A 45 7.37 3.23 -25.76
C ALA A 45 8.29 2.14 -26.33
N ASP A 46 8.48 1.03 -25.60
CA ASP A 46 9.50 0.04 -25.95
C ASP A 46 8.93 -1.06 -26.88
N PRO A 47 9.66 -1.48 -27.91
CA PRO A 47 9.32 -2.67 -28.69
C PRO A 47 9.64 -3.92 -27.87
N LEU A 48 8.70 -4.30 -27.00
CA LEU A 48 8.84 -5.43 -26.08
C LEU A 48 8.35 -6.73 -26.72
N ASP A 49 9.10 -7.81 -26.47
CA ASP A 49 8.60 -9.15 -26.75
C ASP A 49 7.52 -9.59 -25.73
N GLU A 50 6.88 -10.73 -25.99
CA GLU A 50 5.79 -11.23 -25.15
C GLU A 50 6.27 -11.59 -23.73
N SER A 51 7.50 -12.07 -23.59
CA SER A 51 8.07 -12.45 -22.30
C SER A 51 8.37 -11.22 -21.45
N GLU A 52 8.94 -10.17 -22.05
CA GLU A 52 9.22 -8.90 -21.40
C GLU A 52 7.91 -8.21 -21.00
N ARG A 53 6.91 -8.21 -21.88
CA ARG A 53 5.57 -7.68 -21.60
C ARG A 53 4.93 -8.40 -20.40
N ALA A 54 5.01 -9.72 -20.35
CA ALA A 54 4.47 -10.52 -19.24
C ALA A 54 5.16 -10.17 -17.91
N VAL A 55 6.48 -9.97 -17.92
CA VAL A 55 7.24 -9.54 -16.72
C VAL A 55 6.80 -8.15 -16.26
N ILE A 56 6.69 -7.18 -17.17
CA ILE A 56 6.27 -5.82 -16.79
C ILE A 56 4.84 -5.82 -16.24
N ILE A 57 3.90 -6.54 -16.86
CA ILE A 57 2.54 -6.70 -16.35
C ILE A 57 2.55 -7.36 -14.96
N GLY A 58 3.41 -8.37 -14.74
CA GLY A 58 3.59 -8.99 -13.44
C GLY A 58 4.03 -8.00 -12.37
N HIS A 59 5.00 -7.13 -12.69
CA HIS A 59 5.43 -6.07 -11.78
C HIS A 59 4.34 -5.04 -11.51
N MET A 60 3.56 -4.66 -12.53
CA MET A 60 2.44 -3.73 -12.36
C MET A 60 1.38 -4.29 -11.39
N ARG A 61 1.05 -5.59 -11.54
CA ARG A 61 0.11 -6.26 -10.61
C ARG A 61 0.62 -6.21 -9.18
N ALA A 62 1.90 -6.53 -8.95
CA ALA A 62 2.48 -6.47 -7.62
C ALA A 62 2.38 -5.06 -7.00
N ARG A 63 2.60 -4.00 -7.78
CA ARG A 63 2.46 -2.61 -7.30
C ARG A 63 1.01 -2.20 -7.04
N ILE A 64 0.07 -2.70 -7.84
CA ILE A 64 -1.37 -2.52 -7.57
C ILE A 64 -1.78 -3.24 -6.28
N ASP A 65 -1.23 -4.43 -6.00
CA ASP A 65 -1.48 -5.16 -4.76
C ASP A 65 -0.91 -4.40 -3.54
N ASP A 66 0.30 -3.85 -3.66
CA ASP A 66 0.91 -2.99 -2.62
C ASP A 66 0.02 -1.78 -2.30
N LEU A 67 -0.45 -1.08 -3.34
CA LEU A 67 -1.36 0.06 -3.21
C LEU A 67 -2.70 -0.35 -2.58
N SER A 68 -3.25 -1.49 -2.99
CA SER A 68 -4.52 -2.00 -2.46
C SER A 68 -4.40 -2.32 -0.97
N ARG A 69 -3.28 -2.93 -0.56
CA ARG A 69 -2.99 -3.18 0.86
C ARG A 69 -2.90 -1.87 1.65
N LEU A 70 -2.22 -0.86 1.11
CA LEU A 70 -2.10 0.44 1.76
C LEU A 70 -3.46 1.13 1.95
N VAL A 71 -4.32 1.08 0.93
CA VAL A 71 -5.70 1.61 1.01
C VAL A 71 -6.51 0.89 2.09
N VAL A 72 -6.41 -0.44 2.18
CA VAL A 72 -7.10 -1.23 3.22
C VAL A 72 -6.59 -0.86 4.61
N LEU A 73 -5.28 -0.69 4.78
CA LEU A 73 -4.70 -0.24 6.05
C LEU A 73 -5.19 1.17 6.41
N LEU A 74 -5.24 2.09 5.44
CA LEU A 74 -5.75 3.45 5.62
C LEU A 74 -7.20 3.45 6.08
N LYS A 75 -8.03 2.65 5.40
CA LYS A 75 -9.44 2.50 5.78
C LYS A 75 -9.58 2.00 7.23
N ARG A 76 -8.85 0.94 7.60
CA ARG A 76 -8.89 0.39 8.95
C ARG A 76 -8.48 1.40 10.02
N TYR A 77 -7.41 2.14 9.78
CA TYR A 77 -6.98 3.20 10.70
C TYR A 77 -8.03 4.30 10.85
N LEU A 78 -8.66 4.73 9.76
CA LEU A 78 -9.75 5.72 9.82
C LEU A 78 -10.96 5.17 10.57
N ASP A 79 -11.34 3.91 10.33
CA ASP A 79 -12.44 3.26 11.05
C ASP A 79 -12.13 3.16 12.56
N GLU A 80 -10.88 2.90 12.95
CA GLU A 80 -10.42 2.85 14.34
C GLU A 80 -10.38 4.23 15.02
N GLN A 81 -9.96 5.28 14.31
CA GLN A 81 -9.89 6.66 14.83
C GLN A 81 -11.25 7.38 14.87
N LEU A 82 -12.17 7.01 13.96
CA LEU A 82 -13.52 7.58 13.88
C LEU A 82 -14.56 6.73 14.62
N ALA A 83 -14.17 5.58 15.18
CA ALA A 83 -15.03 4.81 16.06
C ALA A 83 -15.39 5.68 17.28
N PRO A 84 -16.68 5.92 17.55
CA PRO A 84 -17.08 6.72 18.70
C PRO A 84 -16.56 6.06 19.98
N GLU A 85 -15.89 6.85 20.83
CA GLU A 85 -15.54 6.47 22.20
C GLU A 85 -16.85 6.18 22.97
N THR A 86 -17.27 4.91 23.02
CA THR A 86 -18.29 4.41 23.94
C THR A 86 -17.70 4.01 25.27
#